data_AF-A0A9D4MWQ3-F1
#
_entry.id   AF-A0A9D4MWQ3-F1
#
_cell.length_a   1.000
_cell.length_b   1.000
_cell.length_c   1.000
_cell.angle_alpha   90.00
_cell.angle_beta   90.00
_cell.angle_gamma   90.00
#
_symmetry.space_group_name_H-M   'P 1'
#
loop_
_entity.id
_entity.type
_entity.pdbx_description
1 polymer ?
#
loop_
_entity_poly.entity_id
_entity_poly.type
_entity_poly.pdbx_seq_one_letter_code
_entity_poly.pdbx_strand_id
1 'polypeptide(L)'
;MCESMRIPVQRKGKKTVPACTSINVDHEVEPVPTPVPTEVHQDLKILKEKSAGFFTVDLDCLTAPIEELVVRCTDTTWVQQIKESMRSQPSRPVTRIPVLCEREIPPVDFCINTMHPLLTLGGNHMVTAMKDLLIEEAGNPDYECLRQVDVEVYVGLTPREAMFVGSWHNIQCSQKPMNFQVNKKIT
;
A
#
# COMPACT_ATOMS: atom_id res chain seq x y z
N MET A 1 -26.91 68.97 -17.63
CA MET A 1 -25.49 69.17 -17.99
C MET A 1 -24.97 67.84 -18.49
N CYS A 2 -25.13 67.64 -19.81
CA CYS A 2 -24.07 67.54 -20.84
C CYS A 2 -23.61 66.08 -20.98
N GLU A 3 -24.04 65.30 -21.97
CA GLU A 3 -23.93 65.39 -23.44
C GLU A 3 -22.94 64.34 -23.97
N SER A 4 -23.50 63.33 -24.62
CA SER A 4 -23.14 62.77 -25.93
C SER A 4 -21.68 62.70 -26.40
N MET A 5 -21.29 61.51 -26.89
CA MET A 5 -20.91 61.20 -28.30
C MET A 5 -20.25 59.80 -28.35
N ARG A 6 -20.85 58.77 -28.96
CA ARG A 6 -20.82 58.33 -30.39
C ARG A 6 -19.43 58.02 -30.99
N ILE A 7 -19.21 56.71 -31.16
CA ILE A 7 -18.43 55.86 -32.12
C ILE A 7 -17.74 56.55 -33.33
N PRO A 8 -16.61 56.01 -33.84
CA PRO A 8 -16.72 55.24 -35.09
C PRO A 8 -15.84 53.96 -35.21
N VAL A 9 -16.36 53.04 -36.03
CA VAL A 9 -15.74 51.84 -36.64
C VAL A 9 -14.82 52.25 -37.82
N GLN A 10 -13.76 51.49 -38.11
CA GLN A 10 -13.19 51.08 -39.44
C GLN A 10 -11.73 50.62 -39.21
N ARG A 11 -11.04 49.75 -39.98
CA ARG A 11 -11.28 48.68 -40.96
C ARG A 11 -9.90 48.02 -41.18
N LYS A 12 -9.90 46.73 -41.52
CA LYS A 12 -8.92 45.98 -42.36
C LYS A 12 -7.42 46.02 -42.01
N GLY A 13 -6.91 44.83 -41.66
CA GLY A 13 -5.52 44.43 -41.84
C GLY A 13 -5.40 42.92 -41.98
N LYS A 14 -5.62 42.40 -43.21
CA LYS A 14 -5.20 41.04 -43.60
C LYS A 14 -3.66 40.99 -43.51
N LYS A 15 -3.11 40.18 -42.63
CA LYS A 15 -1.74 39.65 -42.79
C LYS A 15 -1.81 38.13 -42.74
N THR A 16 -1.60 37.56 -43.94
CA THR A 16 -1.20 36.20 -44.21
C THR A 16 0.06 35.85 -43.42
N VAL A 17 0.04 34.73 -42.70
CA VAL A 17 1.22 34.07 -42.12
C VAL A 17 1.33 32.69 -42.76
N PRO A 18 2.51 32.26 -43.23
CA PRO A 18 2.67 31.06 -44.04
C PRO A 18 2.51 29.79 -43.23
N ALA A 19 2.08 28.74 -43.93
CA ALA A 19 1.97 27.37 -43.44
C ALA A 19 3.31 26.88 -42.85
N CYS A 20 3.27 26.44 -41.59
CA CYS A 20 4.35 25.67 -40.98
C CYS A 20 3.98 24.20 -41.11
N THR A 21 4.68 23.50 -41.98
CA THR A 21 4.55 22.05 -42.21
C THR A 21 5.11 21.33 -40.99
N SER A 22 4.23 20.79 -40.14
CA SER A 22 4.61 19.88 -39.07
C SER A 22 4.93 18.52 -39.67
N ILE A 23 6.22 18.16 -39.69
CA ILE A 23 6.65 16.79 -40.00
C ILE A 23 6.43 15.97 -38.73
N ASN A 24 5.38 15.17 -38.70
CA ASN A 24 5.22 14.11 -37.70
C ASN A 24 6.20 13.00 -38.06
N VAL A 25 7.25 12.85 -37.25
CA VAL A 25 8.06 11.63 -37.23
C VAL A 25 7.64 10.85 -36.00
N ASP A 26 6.70 9.94 -36.18
CA ASP A 26 6.39 8.90 -35.20
C ASP A 26 7.62 7.96 -35.13
N HIS A 27 8.50 8.19 -34.16
CA HIS A 27 9.41 7.18 -33.67
C HIS A 27 8.77 6.56 -32.43
N GLU A 28 8.14 5.40 -32.61
CA GLU A 28 7.90 4.47 -31.51
C GLU A 28 9.26 4.03 -30.97
N VAL A 29 9.74 4.74 -29.96
CA VAL A 29 10.87 4.28 -29.14
C VAL A 29 10.29 3.25 -28.18
N GLU A 30 10.49 1.97 -28.49
CA GLU A 30 10.20 0.91 -27.52
C GLU A 30 10.95 1.21 -26.21
N PRO A 31 10.28 1.14 -25.05
CA PRO A 31 10.93 1.42 -23.78
C PRO A 31 12.01 0.36 -23.53
N VAL A 32 13.26 0.80 -23.57
CA VAL A 32 14.42 -0.03 -23.20
C VAL A 32 14.19 -0.51 -21.75
N PRO A 33 14.13 -1.83 -21.50
CA PRO A 33 13.94 -2.34 -20.15
C PRO A 33 15.14 -1.91 -19.31
N THR A 34 14.88 -1.04 -18.33
CA THR A 34 15.92 -0.60 -17.40
C THR A 34 16.33 -1.82 -16.57
N PRO A 35 17.62 -2.21 -16.56
CA PRO A 35 18.06 -3.34 -15.74
C PRO A 35 17.81 -3.01 -14.27
N VAL A 36 17.00 -3.83 -13.61
CA VAL A 36 16.84 -3.76 -12.16
C VAL A 36 18.21 -4.00 -11.53
N PRO A 37 18.69 -3.13 -10.62
CA PRO A 37 20.01 -3.27 -10.02
C PRO A 37 20.22 -4.68 -9.43
N THR A 38 21.36 -5.30 -9.75
CA THR A 38 21.71 -6.69 -9.39
C THR A 38 21.53 -7.02 -7.90
N GLU A 39 21.70 -6.04 -7.01
CA GLU A 39 21.53 -6.18 -5.56
C GLU A 39 20.07 -6.45 -5.17
N VAL A 40 19.11 -5.75 -5.78
CA VAL A 40 17.66 -5.95 -5.51
C VAL A 40 17.22 -7.36 -5.88
N HIS A 41 17.79 -7.91 -6.96
CA HIS A 41 17.50 -9.28 -7.39
C HIS A 41 18.02 -10.34 -6.41
N GLN A 42 19.17 -10.10 -5.76
CA GLN A 42 19.72 -11.01 -4.75
C GLN A 42 18.89 -10.97 -3.46
N ASP A 43 18.54 -9.78 -2.99
CA ASP A 43 17.71 -9.60 -1.80
C ASP A 43 16.34 -10.29 -1.96
N LEU A 44 15.68 -10.11 -3.11
CA LEU A 44 14.40 -10.77 -3.40
C LEU A 44 14.50 -12.30 -3.45
N LYS A 45 15.63 -12.85 -3.87
CA LYS A 45 15.84 -14.31 -3.88
C LYS A 45 15.95 -14.84 -2.46
N ILE A 46 16.76 -14.19 -1.62
CA ILE A 46 16.96 -14.57 -0.22
C ILE A 46 15.64 -14.50 0.56
N LEU A 47 14.83 -13.46 0.31
CA LEU A 47 13.53 -13.32 0.97
C LEU A 47 12.56 -14.46 0.62
N LYS A 48 12.60 -14.98 -0.61
CA LYS A 48 11.77 -16.15 -0.99
C LYS A 48 12.19 -17.40 -0.24
N GLU A 49 13.48 -17.60 -0.01
CA GLU A 49 14.01 -18.75 0.75
C GLU A 49 13.66 -18.66 2.24
N LYS A 50 13.46 -17.45 2.76
CA LYS A 50 13.10 -17.16 4.15
C LYS A 50 11.59 -17.01 4.38
N SER A 51 10.78 -17.08 3.33
CA SER A 51 9.33 -17.03 3.42
C SER A 51 8.79 -18.40 3.88
N ALA A 52 8.08 -18.41 5.00
CA ALA A 52 7.32 -19.57 5.48
C ALA A 52 5.97 -19.71 4.76
N GLY A 53 5.53 -18.67 4.04
CA GLY A 53 4.32 -18.67 3.24
C GLY A 53 3.26 -17.68 3.71
N PHE A 54 2.03 -17.91 3.24
CA PHE A 54 0.89 -17.04 3.49
C PHE A 54 -0.10 -17.70 4.44
N PHE A 55 -0.56 -16.94 5.43
CA PHE A 55 -1.47 -17.44 6.46
C PHE A 55 -2.56 -16.42 6.75
N THR A 56 -3.71 -16.92 7.21
CA THR A 56 -4.71 -16.09 7.88
C THR A 56 -4.53 -16.28 9.38
N VAL A 57 -4.40 -15.18 10.12
CA VAL A 57 -4.15 -15.19 11.57
C VAL A 57 -5.12 -14.29 12.29
N ASP A 58 -5.34 -14.56 13.57
CA ASP A 58 -6.04 -13.61 14.43
C ASP A 58 -5.19 -12.35 14.63
N LEU A 59 -5.84 -11.19 14.59
CA LEU A 59 -5.21 -9.88 14.69
C LEU A 59 -4.46 -9.70 16.02
N ASP A 60 -4.91 -10.40 17.06
CA ASP A 60 -4.29 -10.39 18.39
C ASP A 60 -2.94 -11.11 18.43
N CYS A 61 -2.64 -11.99 17.46
CA CYS A 61 -1.33 -12.62 17.32
C CYS A 61 -0.25 -11.65 16.80
N LEU A 62 -0.67 -10.51 16.23
CA LEU A 62 0.24 -9.52 15.68
C LEU A 62 0.74 -8.56 16.75
N THR A 63 2.06 -8.42 16.84
CA THR A 63 2.74 -7.48 17.73
C THR A 63 3.42 -6.38 16.92
N ALA A 64 3.46 -5.18 17.48
CA ALA A 64 4.19 -4.07 16.86
C ALA A 64 5.69 -4.43 16.70
N PRO A 65 6.38 -3.90 15.68
CA PRO A 65 7.81 -4.11 15.55
C PRO A 65 8.55 -3.52 16.75
N ILE A 66 9.68 -4.14 17.10
CA ILE A 66 10.68 -3.54 17.98
C ILE A 66 11.27 -2.27 17.32
N GLU A 67 11.79 -1.36 18.13
CA GLU A 67 12.23 -0.02 17.70
C GLU A 67 13.22 -0.07 16.53
N GLU A 68 14.14 -1.03 16.55
CA GLU A 68 15.18 -1.20 15.51
C GLU A 68 14.62 -1.64 14.16
N LEU A 69 13.41 -2.21 14.13
CA LEU A 69 12.74 -2.70 12.92
C LEU A 69 11.64 -1.74 12.42
N VAL A 70 11.48 -0.58 13.05
CA VAL A 70 10.50 0.43 12.63
C VAL A 70 11.00 1.15 11.38
N VAL A 71 10.42 0.79 10.22
CA VAL A 71 10.69 1.48 8.95
C VAL A 71 9.95 2.81 8.83
N ARG A 72 8.74 2.90 9.41
CA ARG A 72 7.89 4.09 9.35
C ARG A 72 7.08 4.19 10.64
N CYS A 73 7.11 5.37 11.26
CA CYS A 73 6.27 5.69 12.41
C CYS A 73 4.79 5.66 12.04
N THR A 74 3.95 5.24 12.98
CA THR A 74 2.50 5.25 12.82
C THR A 74 1.97 6.69 12.87
N ASP A 75 1.36 7.12 11.77
CA ASP A 75 0.66 8.40 11.61
C ASP A 75 -0.81 8.24 12.01
N THR A 76 -1.20 8.89 13.09
CA THR A 76 -2.56 8.83 13.63
C THR A 76 -3.60 9.38 12.66
N THR A 77 -3.26 10.38 11.83
CA THR A 77 -4.17 10.93 10.82
C THR A 77 -4.50 9.88 9.77
N TRP A 78 -3.47 9.16 9.32
CA TRP A 78 -3.64 8.07 8.36
C TRP A 78 -4.43 6.89 8.96
N VAL A 79 -4.19 6.57 10.23
CA VAL A 79 -5.00 5.57 10.96
C VAL A 79 -6.49 5.94 10.97
N GLN A 80 -6.83 7.20 11.26
CA GLN A 80 -8.24 7.63 11.23
C GLN A 80 -8.86 7.50 9.83
N GLN A 81 -8.13 7.88 8.78
CA GLN A 81 -8.61 7.73 7.40
C GLN A 81 -8.86 6.26 7.02
N ILE A 82 -7.99 5.34 7.48
CA ILE A 82 -8.22 3.89 7.30
C ILE A 82 -9.51 3.46 8.00
N LYS A 83 -9.72 3.88 9.25
CA LYS A 83 -10.94 3.55 10.01
C LYS A 83 -12.20 4.09 9.34
N GLU A 84 -12.19 5.34 8.88
CA GLU A 84 -13.31 5.93 8.14
C GLU A 84 -13.63 5.13 6.88
N SER A 85 -12.60 4.70 6.14
CA SER A 85 -12.78 3.83 4.98
C SER A 85 -13.42 2.49 5.37
N MET A 86 -12.95 1.84 6.43
CA MET A 86 -13.54 0.58 6.94
C MET A 86 -14.98 0.76 7.42
N ARG A 87 -15.32 1.90 8.04
CA ARG A 87 -16.70 2.21 8.44
C ARG A 87 -17.62 2.36 7.23
N SER A 88 -17.13 3.00 6.17
CA SER A 88 -17.93 3.15 4.94
C SER A 88 -18.16 1.83 4.19
N GLN A 89 -17.22 0.89 4.32
CA GLN A 89 -17.30 -0.42 3.69
C GLN A 89 -16.68 -1.51 4.58
N PRO A 90 -17.43 -2.03 5.58
CA PRO A 90 -16.93 -3.07 6.48
C PRO A 90 -16.58 -4.33 5.70
N SER A 91 -15.28 -4.58 5.59
CA SER A 91 -14.76 -5.72 4.83
C SER A 91 -13.31 -5.97 5.17
N ARG A 92 -12.89 -7.22 4.97
CA ARG A 92 -11.52 -7.64 5.22
C ARG A 92 -10.56 -6.93 4.25
N PRO A 93 -9.44 -6.38 4.74
CA PRO A 93 -8.40 -5.83 3.88
C PRO A 93 -7.81 -6.90 2.96
N VAL A 94 -7.48 -6.53 1.72
CA VAL A 94 -6.79 -7.42 0.77
C VAL A 94 -5.26 -7.39 0.97
N THR A 95 -4.76 -6.35 1.63
CA THR A 95 -3.34 -6.15 1.88
C THR A 95 -2.81 -7.26 2.78
N ARG A 96 -1.75 -7.94 2.33
CA ARG A 96 -1.03 -8.93 3.13
C ARG A 96 0.03 -8.24 3.96
N ILE A 97 0.03 -8.50 5.25
CA ILE A 97 0.97 -7.89 6.18
C ILE A 97 2.23 -8.75 6.25
N PRO A 98 3.42 -8.23 5.92
CA PRO A 98 4.65 -8.96 6.15
C PRO A 98 4.95 -9.00 7.65
N VAL A 99 5.22 -10.19 8.17
CA VAL A 99 5.51 -10.41 9.58
C VAL A 99 6.78 -11.24 9.76
N LEU A 100 7.49 -11.00 10.85
CA LEU A 100 8.64 -11.77 11.28
C LEU A 100 8.25 -12.70 12.42
N CYS A 101 8.52 -13.99 12.26
CA CYS A 101 8.59 -14.92 13.37
C CYS A 101 10.02 -14.88 13.95
N GLU A 102 10.16 -14.48 15.20
CA GLU A 102 11.48 -14.34 15.86
C GLU A 102 12.15 -15.69 16.18
N ARG A 103 11.43 -16.80 16.08
CA ARG A 103 12.01 -18.11 16.36
C ARG A 103 12.95 -18.55 15.25
N GLU A 104 14.06 -19.16 15.64
CA GLU A 104 14.94 -19.88 14.74
C GLU A 104 14.32 -21.23 14.37
N ILE A 105 13.39 -21.21 13.42
CA ILE A 105 12.82 -22.41 12.80
C ILE A 105 13.03 -22.35 11.29
N PRO A 106 13.34 -23.47 10.63
CA PRO A 106 13.35 -23.51 9.17
C PRO A 106 11.98 -23.09 8.62
N PRO A 107 11.90 -22.28 7.55
CA PRO A 107 10.62 -21.84 6.99
C PRO A 107 9.66 -22.99 6.63
N VAL A 108 10.21 -24.13 6.18
CA VAL A 108 9.45 -25.35 5.84
C VAL A 108 8.77 -25.99 7.05
N ASP A 109 9.30 -25.77 8.25
CA ASP A 109 8.79 -26.35 9.49
C ASP A 109 7.85 -25.38 10.24
N PHE A 110 7.61 -24.17 9.69
CA PHE A 110 6.72 -23.20 10.30
C PHE A 110 5.27 -23.70 10.32
N CYS A 111 4.65 -23.69 11.50
CA CYS A 111 3.24 -24.00 11.68
C CYS A 111 2.54 -22.83 12.36
N ILE A 112 1.37 -22.43 11.86
CA ILE A 112 0.67 -21.28 12.44
C ILE A 112 0.02 -21.60 13.80
N ASN A 113 -0.23 -22.88 14.09
CA ASN A 113 -0.90 -23.31 15.33
C ASN A 113 0.00 -23.20 16.57
N THR A 114 1.31 -23.01 16.39
CA THR A 114 2.21 -22.78 17.50
C THR A 114 2.14 -21.29 17.83
N MET A 115 1.63 -20.95 19.02
CA MET A 115 1.45 -19.56 19.48
C MET A 115 2.77 -18.80 19.46
N HIS A 116 3.06 -18.15 18.34
CA HIS A 116 4.28 -17.39 18.11
C HIS A 116 3.92 -15.92 18.01
N PRO A 117 4.61 -15.03 18.73
CA PRO A 117 4.48 -13.61 18.46
C PRO A 117 4.92 -13.35 17.01
N LEU A 118 4.07 -12.66 16.26
CA LEU A 118 4.35 -12.27 14.88
C LEU A 118 4.57 -10.77 14.85
N LEU A 119 5.83 -10.35 14.69
CA LEU A 119 6.18 -8.93 14.62
C LEU A 119 5.83 -8.37 13.25
N THR A 120 5.07 -7.28 13.21
CA THR A 120 4.70 -6.64 11.95
C THR A 120 5.86 -5.84 11.37
N LEU A 121 6.31 -6.19 10.16
CA LEU A 121 7.36 -5.45 9.44
C LEU A 121 6.80 -4.30 8.61
N GLY A 122 5.52 -4.39 8.26
CA GLY A 122 4.77 -3.41 7.50
C GLY A 122 3.30 -3.38 7.93
N GLY A 123 2.50 -2.50 7.33
CA GLY A 123 1.05 -2.48 7.58
C GLY A 123 0.63 -1.97 8.96
N ASN A 124 1.55 -1.39 9.75
CA ASN A 124 1.28 -0.96 11.13
C ASN A 124 0.06 -0.04 11.26
N HIS A 125 -0.11 0.92 10.36
CA HIS A 125 -1.30 1.80 10.35
C HIS A 125 -2.61 1.02 10.19
N MET A 126 -2.61 -0.02 9.35
CA MET A 126 -3.79 -0.86 9.10
C MET A 126 -4.08 -1.74 10.32
N VAL A 127 -3.06 -2.36 10.92
CA VAL A 127 -3.21 -3.15 12.14
C VAL A 127 -3.74 -2.29 13.28
N THR A 128 -3.16 -1.11 13.50
CA THR A 128 -3.63 -0.16 14.52
C THR A 128 -5.08 0.24 14.25
N ALA A 129 -5.43 0.62 13.01
CA ALA A 129 -6.80 0.99 12.65
C ALA A 129 -7.79 -0.14 12.92
N MET A 130 -7.45 -1.39 12.57
CA MET A 130 -8.31 -2.55 12.80
C MET A 130 -8.49 -2.84 14.30
N LYS A 131 -7.41 -2.83 15.08
CA LYS A 131 -7.46 -3.06 16.53
C LYS A 131 -8.27 -1.98 17.22
N ASP A 132 -8.00 -0.71 16.92
CA ASP A 132 -8.73 0.43 17.48
C ASP A 132 -10.23 0.35 17.13
N LEU A 133 -10.56 0.02 15.87
CA LEU A 133 -11.95 -0.06 15.43
C LEU A 133 -12.71 -1.22 16.10
N LEU A 134 -12.08 -2.39 16.30
CA LEU A 134 -12.67 -3.51 17.02
C LEU A 134 -12.93 -3.19 18.50
N ILE A 135 -12.11 -2.33 19.11
CA ILE A 135 -12.32 -1.84 20.48
C ILE A 135 -13.47 -0.82 20.51
N GLU A 136 -13.45 0.16 19.59
CA GLU A 136 -14.47 1.20 19.47
C GLU A 136 -15.85 0.62 19.16
N GLU A 137 -15.92 -0.48 18.42
CA GLU A 137 -17.15 -1.07 17.88
C GLU A 137 -17.37 -2.51 18.38
N ALA A 138 -16.96 -2.84 19.60
CA ALA A 138 -16.88 -4.21 20.15
C ALA A 138 -18.19 -5.04 20.12
N GLY A 139 -19.35 -4.42 19.83
CA GLY A 139 -20.65 -5.09 19.70
C GLY A 139 -21.22 -5.10 18.28
N ASN A 140 -20.51 -4.56 17.29
CA ASN A 140 -21.00 -4.47 15.92
C ASN A 140 -20.49 -5.66 15.08
N PRO A 141 -21.38 -6.57 14.65
CA PRO A 141 -20.99 -7.77 13.92
C PRO A 141 -20.41 -7.48 12.52
N ASP A 142 -20.62 -6.29 11.96
CA ASP A 142 -20.08 -5.93 10.64
C ASP A 142 -18.55 -5.90 10.64
N TYR A 143 -17.92 -5.66 11.80
CA TYR A 143 -16.45 -5.60 11.94
C TYR A 143 -15.82 -6.93 12.36
N GLU A 144 -16.59 -8.00 12.54
CA GLU A 144 -16.05 -9.32 12.91
C GLU A 144 -15.05 -9.82 11.86
N CYS A 145 -15.23 -9.44 10.60
CA CYS A 145 -14.31 -9.74 9.51
C CYS A 145 -12.90 -9.15 9.68
N LEU A 146 -12.72 -8.16 10.57
CA LEU A 146 -11.43 -7.54 10.87
C LEU A 146 -10.64 -8.30 11.94
N ARG A 147 -11.23 -9.29 12.62
CA ARG A 147 -10.49 -10.10 13.61
C ARG A 147 -9.39 -10.94 13.00
N GLN A 148 -9.48 -11.20 11.70
CA GLN A 148 -8.51 -11.99 10.97
C GLN A 148 -7.86 -11.19 9.87
N VAL A 149 -6.58 -11.45 9.62
CA VAL A 149 -5.79 -10.76 8.61
C VAL A 149 -4.89 -11.72 7.87
N ASP A 150 -4.67 -11.45 6.58
CA ASP A 150 -3.71 -12.19 5.79
C ASP A 150 -2.30 -11.67 6.04
N VAL A 151 -1.39 -12.59 6.30
CA VAL A 151 0.02 -12.31 6.55
C VAL A 151 0.91 -13.09 5.60
N GLU A 152 2.08 -12.53 5.34
CA GLU A 152 3.21 -13.22 4.77
C GLU A 152 4.27 -13.39 5.85
N VAL A 153 4.54 -14.63 6.25
CA VAL A 153 5.44 -14.94 7.36
C VAL A 153 6.84 -15.14 6.84
N TYR A 154 7.79 -14.45 7.45
CA TYR A 154 9.21 -14.65 7.25
C TYR A 154 9.87 -15.18 8.52
N VAL A 155 10.90 -16.01 8.36
CA VAL A 155 11.68 -16.58 9.46
C VAL A 155 13.17 -16.37 9.22
N GLY A 156 13.93 -16.08 10.28
CA GLY A 156 15.38 -15.94 10.18
C GLY A 156 15.84 -14.72 9.36
N LEU A 157 15.03 -13.68 9.29
CA LEU A 157 15.47 -12.40 8.71
C LEU A 157 16.49 -11.74 9.64
N THR A 158 17.58 -11.26 9.05
CA THR A 158 18.45 -10.28 9.69
C THR A 158 17.69 -8.94 9.83
N PRO A 159 18.12 -8.04 10.73
CA PRO A 159 17.51 -6.71 10.85
C PRO A 159 17.49 -5.93 9.53
N ARG A 160 18.55 -6.03 8.73
CA ARG A 160 18.62 -5.38 7.41
C ARG A 160 17.56 -5.92 6.45
N GLU A 161 17.38 -7.24 6.39
CA GLU A 161 16.37 -7.87 5.52
C GLU A 161 14.95 -7.54 6.00
N ALA A 162 14.71 -7.56 7.32
CA ALA A 162 13.43 -7.18 7.91
C ALA A 162 13.06 -5.72 7.57
N MET A 163 14.02 -4.80 7.70
CA MET A 163 13.87 -3.39 7.30
C MET A 163 13.61 -3.25 5.80
N PHE A 164 14.29 -4.04 4.97
CA PHE A 164 14.05 -4.06 3.53
C PHE A 164 12.61 -4.51 3.20
N VAL A 165 12.14 -5.60 3.81
CA VAL A 165 10.76 -6.10 3.63
C VAL A 165 9.74 -5.04 4.00
N GLY A 166 9.90 -4.39 5.17
CA GLY A 166 9.02 -3.31 5.60
C GLY A 166 9.03 -2.11 4.66
N SER A 167 10.21 -1.73 4.16
CA SER A 167 10.38 -0.63 3.19
C SER A 167 9.72 -0.96 1.86
N TRP A 168 9.93 -2.16 1.35
CA TRP A 168 9.35 -2.65 0.12
C TRP A 168 7.81 -2.67 0.19
N HIS A 169 7.26 -3.20 1.28
CA HIS A 169 5.82 -3.19 1.52
C HIS A 169 5.25 -1.76 1.54
N ASN A 170 5.91 -0.83 2.22
CA ASN A 170 5.47 0.57 2.26
C ASN A 170 5.43 1.19 0.85
N ILE A 171 6.44 0.94 0.01
CA ILE A 171 6.46 1.40 -1.39
C ILE A 171 5.28 0.82 -2.17
N GLN A 172 5.04 -0.49 -2.06
CA GLN A 172 3.94 -1.16 -2.77
C GLN A 172 2.56 -0.65 -2.37
N CYS A 173 2.35 -0.37 -1.08
CA CYS A 173 1.09 0.14 -0.56
C CYS A 173 0.90 1.64 -0.85
N SER A 174 1.96 2.44 -0.93
CA SER A 174 1.86 3.86 -1.31
C SER A 174 1.48 4.07 -2.78
N GLN A 175 1.73 3.07 -3.64
CA GLN A 175 1.42 3.15 -5.08
C GLN A 175 0.00 2.69 -5.43
N LYS A 176 -0.75 2.11 -4.50
CA LYS A 176 -2.09 1.56 -4.75
C LYS A 176 -3.11 2.15 -3.78
N PRO A 177 -4.31 2.56 -4.23
CA PRO A 177 -5.39 2.86 -3.30
C PRO A 177 -5.67 1.60 -2.45
N MET A 178 -5.99 1.79 -1.17
CA MET A 178 -6.36 0.68 -0.29
C MET A 178 -7.58 -0.03 -0.88
N ASN A 179 -7.43 -1.32 -1.17
CA ASN A 179 -8.49 -2.14 -1.73
C ASN A 179 -9.04 -3.06 -0.66
N PHE A 180 -10.36 -3.11 -0.59
CA PHE A 180 -11.11 -3.96 0.32
C PHE A 180 -11.79 -5.10 -0.46
N GLN A 181 -12.01 -6.25 0.18
CA GLN A 181 -12.72 -7.35 -0.48
C GLN A 181 -14.18 -6.96 -0.74
N VAL A 182 -14.56 -6.89 -2.03
CA VAL A 182 -15.95 -6.68 -2.42
C VAL A 182 -16.71 -8.00 -2.31
N ASN A 183 -17.39 -8.21 -1.19
CA ASN A 183 -18.36 -9.30 -1.10
C ASN A 183 -19.58 -8.95 -1.94
N LYS A 184 -19.65 -9.46 -3.18
CA LYS A 184 -20.89 -9.43 -3.95
C LYS A 184 -21.91 -10.29 -3.19
N LYS A 185 -22.87 -9.64 -2.52
CA LYS A 185 -24.09 -10.33 -2.07
C LYS A 185 -24.76 -10.90 -3.33
N ILE A 186 -24.78 -12.22 -3.45
CA ILE A 186 -25.66 -12.90 -4.39
C ILE A 186 -27.05 -12.78 -3.75
N THR A 187 -27.83 -11.81 -4.22
CA THR A 187 -29.27 -11.66 -3.93
C THR A 187 -30.09 -12.75 -4.59
#